data_AF-A0A6L8G1A9-F1
#
_entry.id   AF-A0A6L8G1A9-F1
#
_cell.length_a   1.000
_cell.length_b   1.000
_cell.length_c   1.000
_cell.angle_alpha   90.00
_cell.angle_beta   90.00
_cell.angle_gamma   90.00
#
_symmetry.space_group_name_H-M   'P 1'
#
loop_
_entity.id
_entity.type
_entity.pdbx_description
1 polymer ?
#
loop_
_entity_poly.entity_id
_entity_poly.type
_entity_poly.pdbx_seq_one_letter_code
_entity_poly.pdbx_strand_id
1 'polypeptide(L)'
;MLKPAAKTALVAAWVAAVEVGAAPLQGVAPQTGHIHALTIFAHFADEGGLGREVPSFAAEIFAEQPGSLTHFYREMSRGQFELTGEVLPRWYASRSNADVYTSEEGGYGRFAREIIEAVDADVDFSRYDNDGPDGVPNSGDDDGYVDYIFIVSASAPTGFIVEEATGVARLGLGNDFVSQDRALRGGFILIRSKSGAVQRGRSFVEAVGSMAHEFGHFLGLPDLYDRDYGSEPEDDSGGIGYWGLMGHGNRGWDEVDGPNPFCAWSLGQLGWLGVNNQQLNVLSEDQDDVAFADVNAGGDVYLLPASAPAEHFFLVEFRSRQQSYYERNLPGEGLLIWRINPTRNGNNMEATKQVDLVCADGLFGDAGFPLGRKSSPFNGRDNLDFWAHDVRYRTDFGGNLGDATDVFDGEQFTDFWAASNPASTTGISVTNIRRAGDQMVADLKLQDRRRAGPITDMEIWRDRIEIVGDVTVLPGGHLDVRAGAQVQVGPDALTAGADTARAELIVYGDLFIGVSGQGQTAFRSAAADPQPGDWHGIVLHQTATAYLRSVLIDHAHYGLLAEEIDHATTLEDVTIRHSSADGIRLEKVEEEILLDRVHVEEAGG
;
A
#
# COMPACT_ATOMS: atom_id res chain seq x y z
N MET A 1 11.61 30.08 13.07
CA MET A 1 10.17 30.20 12.75
C MET A 1 10.01 30.43 11.25
N LEU A 2 9.59 29.42 10.50
CA LEU A 2 9.08 29.66 9.14
C LEU A 2 7.82 30.54 9.25
N LYS A 3 7.68 31.52 8.36
CA LYS A 3 6.54 32.45 8.37
C LYS A 3 5.22 31.65 8.24
N PRO A 4 4.10 32.11 8.84
CA PRO A 4 2.80 31.43 8.77
C PRO A 4 2.42 31.02 7.34
N ALA A 5 2.69 31.87 6.35
CA ALA A 5 2.43 31.60 4.93
C ALA A 5 3.21 30.41 4.34
N ALA A 6 4.42 30.09 4.85
CA ALA A 6 5.21 28.95 4.38
C ALA A 6 4.71 27.62 4.96
N LYS A 7 4.14 27.65 6.17
CA LYS A 7 3.48 26.50 6.80
C LYS A 7 2.17 26.16 6.08
N THR A 8 1.39 27.18 5.70
CA THR A 8 0.17 27.01 4.90
C THR A 8 0.46 26.53 3.47
N ALA A 9 1.58 26.96 2.87
CA ALA A 9 1.97 26.51 1.53
C ALA A 9 2.48 25.05 1.52
N LEU A 10 3.24 24.62 2.54
CA LEU A 10 3.63 23.21 2.67
C LEU A 10 2.42 22.32 2.94
N VAL A 11 1.55 22.71 3.88
CA VAL A 11 0.30 21.98 4.15
C VAL A 11 -0.61 21.96 2.92
N ALA A 12 -0.70 23.04 2.13
CA ALA A 12 -1.48 23.06 0.90
C ALA A 12 -0.85 22.22 -0.23
N ALA A 13 0.48 22.19 -0.36
CA ALA A 13 1.17 21.33 -1.33
C ALA A 13 1.08 19.85 -0.95
N TRP A 14 1.01 19.56 0.36
CA TRP A 14 0.83 18.23 0.92
C TRP A 14 -0.61 17.74 0.85
N VAL A 15 -1.57 18.58 1.22
CA VAL A 15 -2.99 18.34 0.94
C VAL A 15 -3.16 18.17 -0.57
N ALA A 16 -2.48 18.94 -1.42
CA ALA A 16 -2.48 18.71 -2.86
C ALA A 16 -1.80 17.39 -3.27
N ALA A 17 -0.74 16.91 -2.60
CA ALA A 17 -0.09 15.64 -2.93
C ALA A 17 -0.89 14.42 -2.44
N VAL A 18 -1.55 14.53 -1.28
CA VAL A 18 -2.51 13.56 -0.75
C VAL A 18 -3.79 13.60 -1.58
N GLU A 19 -4.29 14.77 -1.93
CA GLU A 19 -5.39 14.96 -2.89
C GLU A 19 -5.01 14.47 -4.27
N VAL A 20 -3.75 14.56 -4.73
CA VAL A 20 -3.30 14.01 -6.03
C VAL A 20 -3.12 12.50 -5.96
N GLY A 21 -2.58 11.98 -4.85
CA GLY A 21 -2.43 10.54 -4.60
C GLY A 21 -3.74 9.83 -4.25
N ALA A 22 -4.77 10.59 -3.85
CA ALA A 22 -6.15 10.14 -3.67
C ALA A 22 -7.09 10.66 -4.79
N ALA A 23 -6.58 11.51 -5.70
CA ALA A 23 -7.36 12.04 -6.80
C ALA A 23 -7.48 10.97 -7.87
N PRO A 24 -8.63 10.93 -8.54
CA PRO A 24 -8.75 10.09 -9.71
C PRO A 24 -7.70 10.46 -10.77
N LEU A 25 -7.14 9.44 -11.40
CA LEU A 25 -6.16 9.58 -12.48
C LEU A 25 -6.75 10.45 -13.61
N GLN A 26 -6.10 11.59 -13.88
CA GLN A 26 -6.57 12.51 -14.91
C GLN A 26 -6.20 12.03 -16.31
N GLY A 27 -7.14 12.11 -17.26
CA GLY A 27 -6.92 11.76 -18.67
C GLY A 27 -7.15 10.28 -19.00
N VAL A 28 -7.84 9.56 -18.12
CA VAL A 28 -8.18 8.14 -18.26
C VAL A 28 -9.64 7.97 -18.72
N ALA A 29 -10.02 6.77 -19.18
CA ALA A 29 -11.38 6.39 -19.53
C ALA A 29 -12.42 6.84 -18.47
N PRO A 30 -13.68 7.10 -18.86
CA PRO A 30 -14.68 7.60 -17.93
C PRO A 30 -14.90 6.63 -16.77
N GLN A 31 -14.74 7.12 -15.54
CA GLN A 31 -14.89 6.35 -14.28
C GLN A 31 -16.34 6.35 -13.75
N THR A 32 -17.24 6.98 -14.52
CA THR A 32 -18.68 7.02 -14.32
C THR A 32 -19.35 6.87 -15.68
N GLY A 33 -20.62 6.45 -15.72
CA GLY A 33 -21.35 6.26 -16.97
C GLY A 33 -21.40 4.80 -17.40
N HIS A 34 -21.44 4.56 -18.71
CA HIS A 34 -21.73 3.26 -19.28
C HIS A 34 -20.77 2.91 -20.40
N ILE A 35 -20.36 1.64 -20.47
CA ILE A 35 -19.60 1.06 -21.58
C ILE A 35 -20.28 -0.24 -22.02
N HIS A 36 -20.37 -0.44 -23.34
CA HIS A 36 -20.87 -1.69 -23.93
C HIS A 36 -19.74 -2.41 -24.66
N ALA A 37 -19.15 -3.40 -24.00
CA ALA A 37 -18.01 -4.14 -24.52
C ALA A 37 -18.41 -5.24 -25.50
N LEU A 38 -17.56 -5.47 -26.51
CA LEU A 38 -17.64 -6.65 -27.37
C LEU A 38 -16.70 -7.75 -26.85
N THR A 39 -17.21 -8.97 -26.63
CA THR A 39 -16.40 -10.12 -26.23
C THR A 39 -16.34 -11.18 -27.33
N ILE A 40 -15.12 -11.52 -27.72
CA ILE A 40 -14.80 -12.44 -28.81
C ILE A 40 -14.04 -13.63 -28.23
N PHE A 41 -14.59 -14.83 -28.37
CA PHE A 41 -13.86 -16.07 -28.07
C PHE A 41 -13.02 -16.48 -29.27
N ALA A 42 -11.72 -16.69 -29.07
CA ALA A 42 -10.76 -16.94 -30.13
C ALA A 42 -9.82 -18.13 -29.84
N HIS A 43 -9.33 -18.78 -30.89
CA HIS A 43 -8.40 -19.91 -30.77
C HIS A 43 -7.39 -19.95 -31.93
N PHE A 44 -6.31 -20.69 -31.75
CA PHE A 44 -5.31 -20.91 -32.80
C PHE A 44 -5.80 -21.91 -33.86
N ALA A 45 -5.26 -21.84 -35.07
CA ALA A 45 -5.73 -22.69 -36.18
C ALA A 45 -5.62 -24.21 -35.92
N ASP A 46 -4.68 -24.62 -35.07
CA ASP A 46 -4.47 -26.01 -34.63
C ASP A 46 -5.40 -26.47 -33.50
N GLU A 47 -6.22 -25.59 -32.93
CA GLU A 47 -7.15 -25.87 -31.83
C GLU A 47 -8.57 -26.22 -32.32
N GLY A 48 -8.70 -26.95 -33.44
CA GLY A 48 -9.98 -27.25 -34.09
C GLY A 48 -10.96 -28.17 -33.31
N GLY A 49 -10.62 -28.56 -32.07
CA GLY A 49 -11.41 -29.48 -31.24
C GLY A 49 -12.50 -28.81 -30.37
N LEU A 50 -12.60 -27.48 -30.38
CA LEU A 50 -13.44 -26.69 -29.46
C LEU A 50 -14.94 -26.69 -29.78
N GLY A 51 -15.37 -27.29 -30.89
CA GLY A 51 -16.74 -27.22 -31.36
C GLY A 51 -17.07 -25.89 -32.05
N ARG A 52 -18.35 -25.65 -32.35
CA ARG A 52 -18.80 -24.41 -33.03
C ARG A 52 -19.27 -23.32 -32.05
N GLU A 53 -19.80 -23.72 -30.91
CA GLU A 53 -20.37 -22.82 -29.90
C GLU A 53 -19.32 -22.47 -28.86
N VAL A 54 -19.40 -21.26 -28.33
CA VAL A 54 -18.59 -20.83 -27.17
C VAL A 54 -18.99 -21.61 -25.91
N PRO A 55 -18.15 -21.64 -24.86
CA PRO A 55 -18.50 -22.28 -23.60
C PRO A 55 -19.82 -21.76 -23.05
N SER A 56 -20.62 -22.63 -22.42
CA SER A 56 -21.95 -22.25 -21.91
C SER A 56 -21.91 -21.10 -20.91
N PHE A 57 -20.84 -21.01 -20.12
CA PHE A 57 -20.64 -19.94 -19.15
C PHE A 57 -20.47 -18.56 -19.80
N ALA A 58 -20.19 -18.49 -21.10
CA ALA A 58 -19.98 -17.24 -21.80
C ALA A 58 -21.24 -16.35 -21.75
N ALA A 59 -22.43 -16.95 -21.73
CA ALA A 59 -23.69 -16.23 -21.56
C ALA A 59 -23.85 -15.59 -20.17
N GLU A 60 -23.04 -15.99 -19.20
CA GLU A 60 -23.11 -15.51 -17.81
C GLU A 60 -22.19 -14.30 -17.56
N ILE A 61 -21.25 -14.00 -18.47
CA ILE A 61 -20.22 -12.96 -18.30
C ILE A 61 -20.84 -11.58 -18.03
N PHE A 62 -21.88 -11.20 -18.77
CA PHE A 62 -22.60 -9.93 -18.60
C PHE A 62 -24.04 -10.14 -18.09
N ALA A 63 -24.34 -11.30 -17.52
CA ALA A 63 -25.65 -11.56 -16.95
C ALA A 63 -25.88 -10.70 -15.69
N GLU A 64 -27.13 -10.34 -15.42
CA GLU A 64 -27.52 -9.58 -14.23
C GLU A 64 -27.60 -10.47 -12.98
N GLN A 65 -26.47 -11.06 -12.60
CA GLN A 65 -26.35 -11.99 -11.48
C GLN A 65 -25.04 -11.80 -10.71
N PRO A 66 -25.02 -12.11 -9.41
CA PRO A 66 -23.79 -12.06 -8.61
C PRO A 66 -22.64 -12.83 -9.25
N GLY A 67 -21.46 -12.19 -9.28
CA GLY A 67 -20.24 -12.78 -9.86
C GLY A 67 -20.05 -12.56 -11.35
N SER A 68 -21.03 -12.03 -12.08
CA SER A 68 -20.80 -11.57 -13.45
C SER A 68 -19.88 -10.34 -13.48
N LEU A 69 -19.30 -10.05 -14.66
CA LEU A 69 -18.47 -8.87 -14.86
C LEU A 69 -19.29 -7.57 -14.71
N THR A 70 -20.52 -7.57 -15.21
CA THR A 70 -21.47 -6.46 -15.04
C THR A 70 -21.79 -6.21 -13.56
N HIS A 71 -22.06 -7.29 -12.81
CA HIS A 71 -22.31 -7.18 -11.38
C HIS A 71 -21.08 -6.67 -10.63
N PHE A 72 -19.88 -7.12 -11.00
CA PHE A 72 -18.63 -6.69 -10.35
C PHE A 72 -18.46 -5.18 -10.43
N TYR A 73 -18.49 -4.63 -11.63
CA TYR A 73 -18.29 -3.20 -11.83
C TYR A 73 -19.41 -2.34 -11.26
N ARG A 74 -20.66 -2.83 -11.30
CA ARG A 74 -21.79 -2.14 -10.67
C ARG A 74 -21.64 -2.11 -9.14
N GLU A 75 -21.27 -3.23 -8.52
CA GLU A 75 -21.09 -3.32 -7.07
C GLU A 75 -19.90 -2.46 -6.62
N MET A 76 -18.73 -2.62 -7.25
CA MET A 76 -17.53 -1.85 -6.91
C MET A 76 -17.72 -0.34 -7.06
N SER A 77 -18.38 0.10 -8.12
CA SER A 77 -18.63 1.53 -8.37
C SER A 77 -19.81 2.11 -7.60
N ARG A 78 -20.52 1.30 -6.81
CA ARG A 78 -21.78 1.68 -6.14
C ARG A 78 -22.83 2.21 -7.14
N GLY A 79 -22.86 1.61 -8.34
CA GLY A 79 -23.77 1.97 -9.43
C GLY A 79 -23.40 3.23 -10.22
N GLN A 80 -22.23 3.82 -9.97
CA GLN A 80 -21.74 4.98 -10.74
C GLN A 80 -21.26 4.60 -12.14
N PHE A 81 -20.85 3.34 -12.31
CA PHE A 81 -20.31 2.81 -13.55
C PHE A 81 -21.01 1.52 -13.93
N GLU A 82 -21.38 1.41 -15.20
CA GLU A 82 -22.07 0.25 -15.76
C GLU A 82 -21.27 -0.35 -16.92
N LEU A 83 -20.68 -1.53 -16.69
CA LEU A 83 -20.06 -2.33 -17.74
C LEU A 83 -21.03 -3.40 -18.22
N THR A 84 -21.52 -3.25 -19.45
CA THR A 84 -22.32 -4.27 -20.14
C THR A 84 -21.55 -4.83 -21.33
N GLY A 85 -22.08 -5.84 -21.99
CA GLY A 85 -21.47 -6.30 -23.23
C GLY A 85 -22.25 -7.37 -23.97
N GLU A 86 -21.80 -7.63 -25.19
CA GLU A 86 -22.25 -8.72 -26.04
C GLU A 86 -21.13 -9.76 -26.18
N VAL A 87 -21.49 -11.03 -26.02
CA VAL A 87 -20.59 -12.15 -26.31
C VAL A 87 -20.99 -12.77 -27.65
N LEU A 88 -20.07 -12.82 -28.60
CA LEU A 88 -20.34 -13.47 -29.87
C LEU A 88 -20.52 -14.99 -29.64
N PRO A 89 -21.56 -15.62 -30.21
CA PRO A 89 -21.97 -16.98 -29.84
C PRO A 89 -21.09 -18.09 -30.48
N ARG A 90 -19.94 -17.73 -31.05
CA ARG A 90 -19.04 -18.66 -31.74
C ARG A 90 -17.57 -18.32 -31.51
N TRP A 91 -16.74 -19.32 -31.77
CA TRP A 91 -15.30 -19.19 -31.83
C TRP A 91 -14.82 -18.54 -33.13
N TYR A 92 -13.77 -17.72 -33.03
CA TYR A 92 -13.00 -17.17 -34.15
C TYR A 92 -11.59 -17.80 -34.17
N ALA A 93 -11.18 -18.29 -35.33
CA ALA A 93 -9.88 -18.92 -35.50
C ALA A 93 -8.86 -17.93 -36.05
N SER A 94 -7.64 -17.93 -35.52
CA SER A 94 -6.51 -17.28 -36.17
C SER A 94 -6.15 -17.99 -37.49
N ARG A 95 -5.34 -17.35 -38.34
CA ARG A 95 -4.97 -17.92 -39.65
C ARG A 95 -3.90 -19.01 -39.56
N SER A 96 -3.10 -18.99 -38.51
CA SER A 96 -1.94 -19.85 -38.30
C SER A 96 -2.02 -20.59 -36.97
N ASN A 97 -1.15 -21.58 -36.80
CA ASN A 97 -1.03 -22.33 -35.55
C ASN A 97 -0.35 -21.46 -34.47
N ALA A 98 -0.43 -21.91 -33.22
CA ALA A 98 0.06 -21.16 -32.06
C ALA A 98 1.53 -20.72 -32.16
N ASP A 99 2.41 -21.55 -32.74
CA ASP A 99 3.85 -21.31 -32.89
C ASP A 99 4.20 -20.03 -33.64
N VAL A 100 3.30 -19.56 -34.52
CA VAL A 100 3.49 -18.31 -35.28
C VAL A 100 3.26 -17.06 -34.43
N TYR A 101 2.57 -17.19 -33.31
CA TYR A 101 2.23 -16.07 -32.41
C TYR A 101 3.03 -16.14 -31.10
N THR A 102 4.04 -17.01 -30.99
CA THR A 102 4.90 -17.10 -29.81
C THR A 102 6.28 -16.48 -30.07
N SER A 103 6.70 -15.55 -29.21
CA SER A 103 8.03 -14.93 -29.21
C SER A 103 8.37 -14.40 -27.81
N GLU A 104 9.58 -13.91 -27.60
CA GLU A 104 9.97 -13.26 -26.32
C GLU A 104 9.06 -12.04 -26.02
N GLU A 105 8.75 -11.23 -27.02
CA GLU A 105 7.90 -10.03 -26.89
C GLU A 105 6.39 -10.30 -27.03
N GLY A 106 6.00 -11.53 -27.37
CA GLY A 106 4.61 -11.87 -27.70
C GLY A 106 4.23 -11.71 -29.17
N GLY A 107 3.31 -12.56 -29.63
CA GLY A 107 2.64 -12.42 -30.93
C GLY A 107 1.14 -12.10 -30.85
N TYR A 108 0.61 -11.85 -29.65
CA TYR A 108 -0.82 -11.56 -29.41
C TYR A 108 -1.37 -10.40 -30.26
N GLY A 109 -0.57 -9.38 -30.57
CA GLY A 109 -1.02 -8.25 -31.41
C GLY A 109 -1.36 -8.66 -32.85
N ARG A 110 -0.58 -9.59 -33.42
CA ARG A 110 -0.87 -10.17 -34.73
C ARG A 110 -2.11 -11.07 -34.66
N PHE A 111 -2.22 -11.87 -33.60
CA PHE A 111 -3.40 -12.71 -33.36
C PHE A 111 -4.67 -11.86 -33.26
N ALA A 112 -4.67 -10.83 -32.41
CA ALA A 112 -5.79 -9.91 -32.24
C ALA A 112 -6.21 -9.26 -33.56
N ARG A 113 -5.26 -8.79 -34.38
CA ARG A 113 -5.56 -8.24 -35.71
C ARG A 113 -6.31 -9.25 -36.59
N GLU A 114 -5.82 -10.48 -36.69
CA GLU A 114 -6.44 -11.50 -37.54
C GLU A 114 -7.85 -11.88 -37.05
N ILE A 115 -8.06 -11.91 -35.74
CA ILE A 115 -9.37 -12.15 -35.14
C ILE A 115 -10.32 -10.98 -35.43
N ILE A 116 -9.88 -9.73 -35.24
CA ILE A 116 -10.69 -8.54 -35.54
C ILE A 116 -11.05 -8.48 -37.02
N GLU A 117 -10.12 -8.77 -37.93
CA GLU A 117 -10.41 -8.88 -39.38
C GLU A 117 -11.49 -9.91 -39.70
N ALA A 118 -11.52 -11.03 -38.97
CA ALA A 118 -12.54 -12.05 -39.14
C ALA A 118 -13.90 -11.63 -38.55
N VAL A 119 -13.89 -10.87 -37.45
CA VAL A 119 -15.10 -10.32 -36.81
C VAL A 119 -15.73 -9.20 -37.64
N ASP A 120 -14.92 -8.30 -38.21
CA ASP A 120 -15.35 -7.18 -39.07
C ASP A 120 -16.22 -7.65 -40.24
N ALA A 121 -15.94 -8.86 -40.77
CA ALA A 121 -16.71 -9.45 -41.85
C ALA A 121 -18.14 -9.85 -41.46
N ASP A 122 -18.40 -10.05 -40.17
CA ASP A 122 -19.62 -10.69 -39.65
C ASP A 122 -20.38 -9.83 -38.64
N VAL A 123 -19.76 -8.77 -38.09
CA VAL A 123 -20.30 -7.92 -37.02
C VAL A 123 -20.15 -6.46 -37.41
N ASP A 124 -21.22 -5.69 -37.24
CA ASP A 124 -21.21 -4.23 -37.37
C ASP A 124 -20.63 -3.60 -36.09
N PHE A 125 -19.42 -3.07 -36.17
CA PHE A 125 -18.72 -2.44 -35.06
C PHE A 125 -19.34 -1.12 -34.60
N SER A 126 -20.17 -0.47 -35.42
CA SER A 126 -20.84 0.78 -35.02
C SER A 126 -21.81 0.60 -33.85
N ARG A 127 -22.13 -0.65 -33.51
CA ARG A 127 -22.97 -1.01 -32.35
C ARG A 127 -22.25 -0.87 -31.00
N TYR A 128 -20.93 -0.66 -31.01
CA TYR A 128 -20.08 -0.65 -29.82
C TYR A 128 -19.28 0.65 -29.67
N ASP A 129 -19.68 1.71 -30.37
CA ASP A 129 -19.21 3.09 -30.24
C ASP A 129 -20.35 3.85 -29.58
N ASN A 130 -20.42 3.87 -28.25
CA ASN A 130 -21.57 4.36 -27.49
C ASN A 130 -21.15 5.11 -26.20
N ASP A 131 -19.96 5.70 -26.24
CA ASP A 131 -19.35 6.45 -25.15
C ASP A 131 -19.87 7.89 -25.02
N GLY A 132 -20.76 8.31 -25.94
CA GLY A 132 -21.52 9.54 -25.89
C GLY A 132 -22.51 9.59 -24.72
N PRO A 133 -22.79 10.79 -24.15
CA PRO A 133 -23.78 10.97 -23.09
C PRO A 133 -25.20 10.44 -23.37
N ASP A 134 -25.61 10.25 -24.63
CA ASP A 134 -26.92 9.70 -24.96
C ASP A 134 -27.03 8.16 -24.89
N GLY A 135 -25.88 7.46 -24.85
CA GLY A 135 -25.77 6.00 -24.80
C GLY A 135 -26.30 5.28 -26.05
N VAL A 136 -26.54 6.00 -27.15
CA VAL A 136 -27.01 5.46 -28.42
C VAL A 136 -25.81 5.18 -29.31
N PRO A 137 -25.59 3.94 -29.79
CA PRO A 137 -24.41 3.64 -30.59
C PRO A 137 -24.33 4.43 -31.91
N ASN A 138 -23.12 4.89 -32.24
CA ASN A 138 -22.75 5.62 -33.46
C ASN A 138 -23.65 6.83 -33.72
N SER A 139 -23.91 7.58 -32.66
CA SER A 139 -24.62 8.85 -32.58
C SER A 139 -23.68 10.06 -32.79
N GLY A 140 -24.20 11.27 -32.54
CA GLY A 140 -23.48 12.52 -32.86
C GLY A 140 -22.43 12.92 -31.83
N ASP A 141 -22.56 12.38 -30.63
CA ASP A 141 -21.71 12.61 -29.46
C ASP A 141 -20.64 11.54 -29.26
N ASP A 142 -20.75 10.39 -29.91
CA ASP A 142 -19.73 9.34 -29.90
C ASP A 142 -18.45 9.78 -30.64
N ASP A 143 -17.35 9.11 -30.32
CA ASP A 143 -16.02 9.47 -30.81
C ASP A 143 -15.59 8.73 -32.09
N GLY A 144 -16.36 7.74 -32.53
CA GLY A 144 -16.09 6.96 -33.75
C GLY A 144 -15.21 5.74 -33.50
N TYR A 145 -14.98 5.35 -32.24
CA TYR A 145 -14.21 4.19 -31.86
C TYR A 145 -15.05 3.17 -31.11
N VAL A 146 -14.76 1.89 -31.31
CA VAL A 146 -15.28 0.85 -30.41
C VAL A 146 -14.80 1.13 -28.98
N ASP A 147 -15.73 1.20 -28.03
CA ASP A 147 -15.50 1.51 -26.62
C ASP A 147 -14.48 0.54 -26.01
N TYR A 148 -14.77 -0.77 -26.09
CA TYR A 148 -13.91 -1.81 -25.53
C TYR A 148 -14.12 -3.19 -26.16
N ILE A 149 -13.02 -3.92 -26.36
CA ILE A 149 -13.02 -5.29 -26.88
C ILE A 149 -12.28 -6.22 -25.92
N PHE A 150 -12.91 -7.35 -25.57
CA PHE A 150 -12.24 -8.48 -24.95
C PHE A 150 -12.02 -9.59 -25.98
N ILE A 151 -10.79 -10.07 -26.13
CA ILE A 151 -10.46 -11.28 -26.88
C ILE A 151 -10.11 -12.37 -25.86
N VAL A 152 -11.04 -13.30 -25.67
CA VAL A 152 -10.88 -14.44 -24.76
C VAL A 152 -10.31 -15.63 -25.53
N SER A 153 -9.02 -15.91 -25.34
CA SER A 153 -8.34 -17.03 -26.01
C SER A 153 -8.59 -18.36 -25.31
N ALA A 154 -8.71 -19.44 -26.09
CA ALA A 154 -8.85 -20.80 -25.57
C ALA A 154 -7.60 -21.27 -24.80
N SER A 155 -6.42 -20.86 -25.26
CA SER A 155 -5.14 -21.10 -24.62
C SER A 155 -4.23 -19.86 -24.69
N ALA A 156 -3.18 -19.89 -23.88
CA ALA A 156 -2.10 -18.90 -23.90
C ALA A 156 -0.79 -19.67 -23.66
N PRO A 157 -0.16 -20.21 -24.71
CA PRO A 157 1.14 -20.87 -24.59
C PRO A 157 2.23 -19.85 -24.25
N THR A 158 3.32 -20.32 -23.64
CA THR A 158 4.49 -19.49 -23.32
C THR A 158 4.94 -18.67 -24.53
N GLY A 159 5.12 -17.37 -24.32
CA GLY A 159 5.52 -16.40 -25.34
C GLY A 159 4.39 -15.92 -26.26
N PHE A 160 3.13 -16.33 -26.04
CA PHE A 160 2.00 -15.80 -26.82
C PHE A 160 1.72 -14.32 -26.49
N ILE A 161 1.58 -14.03 -25.19
CA ILE A 161 1.38 -12.67 -24.68
C ILE A 161 2.73 -12.03 -24.35
N VAL A 162 3.36 -12.42 -23.25
CA VAL A 162 4.77 -12.17 -22.88
C VAL A 162 5.10 -13.26 -21.88
N GLU A 163 6.19 -14.00 -22.09
CA GLU A 163 6.60 -15.10 -21.18
C GLU A 163 5.41 -16.02 -20.81
N GLU A 164 5.14 -16.23 -19.53
CA GLU A 164 4.03 -17.07 -19.02
C GLU A 164 2.73 -16.29 -18.79
N ALA A 165 2.65 -15.02 -19.22
CA ALA A 165 1.48 -14.18 -19.02
C ALA A 165 0.23 -14.77 -19.70
N THR A 166 -0.90 -14.64 -19.01
CA THR A 166 -2.19 -15.18 -19.47
C THR A 166 -3.22 -14.10 -19.80
N GLY A 167 -2.88 -12.83 -19.61
CA GLY A 167 -3.71 -11.66 -19.90
C GLY A 167 -2.86 -10.43 -20.19
N VAL A 168 -3.43 -9.49 -20.94
CA VAL A 168 -2.86 -8.16 -21.17
C VAL A 168 -3.95 -7.13 -21.54
N ALA A 169 -3.92 -5.97 -20.90
CA ALA A 169 -4.87 -4.85 -21.12
C ALA A 169 -4.52 -3.99 -22.34
N ARG A 170 -4.33 -4.64 -23.48
CA ARG A 170 -4.22 -4.00 -24.80
C ARG A 170 -4.37 -5.04 -25.89
N LEU A 171 -4.92 -4.63 -27.04
CA LEU A 171 -4.97 -5.49 -28.25
C LEU A 171 -3.61 -5.67 -28.92
N GLY A 172 -2.63 -4.80 -28.65
CA GLY A 172 -1.28 -4.90 -29.23
C GLY A 172 -1.20 -4.62 -30.73
N LEU A 173 -2.17 -3.89 -31.30
CA LEU A 173 -2.16 -3.58 -32.73
C LEU A 173 -1.08 -2.53 -33.03
N GLY A 174 -0.39 -2.66 -34.18
CA GLY A 174 0.64 -1.69 -34.57
C GLY A 174 0.11 -0.30 -34.93
N ASN A 175 -1.15 -0.20 -35.36
CA ASN A 175 -1.90 1.04 -35.63
C ASN A 175 -3.38 0.74 -35.37
N ASP A 176 -4.19 1.78 -35.21
CA ASP A 176 -5.64 1.65 -35.11
C ASP A 176 -6.19 0.84 -36.30
N PHE A 177 -7.12 -0.06 -36.02
CA PHE A 177 -7.78 -0.86 -37.05
C PHE A 177 -8.96 -0.05 -37.62
N VAL A 178 -9.05 -0.02 -38.95
CA VAL A 178 -10.14 0.65 -39.67
C VAL A 178 -11.14 -0.41 -40.10
N SER A 179 -12.33 -0.39 -39.50
CA SER A 179 -13.42 -1.32 -39.87
C SER A 179 -14.00 -1.00 -41.25
N GLN A 180 -14.91 -1.87 -41.71
CA GLN A 180 -15.74 -1.59 -42.88
C GLN A 180 -17.04 -0.83 -42.57
N ASP A 181 -17.31 -0.54 -41.29
CA ASP A 181 -18.56 0.06 -40.82
C ASP A 181 -18.51 1.59 -40.78
N ARG A 182 -19.60 2.26 -41.14
CA ARG A 182 -19.64 3.72 -41.30
C ARG A 182 -19.83 4.43 -39.95
N ALA A 183 -18.86 5.28 -39.60
CA ALA A 183 -19.03 6.25 -38.51
C ALA A 183 -19.95 7.41 -38.95
N LEU A 184 -20.83 7.87 -38.06
CA LEU A 184 -21.77 8.96 -38.32
C LEU A 184 -21.07 10.29 -38.60
N ARG A 185 -19.93 10.52 -37.95
CA ARG A 185 -19.09 11.72 -38.11
C ARG A 185 -18.25 11.70 -39.41
N GLY A 186 -18.43 10.67 -40.23
CA GLY A 186 -17.74 10.45 -41.50
C GLY A 186 -16.50 9.57 -41.34
N GLY A 187 -16.18 8.82 -42.40
CA GLY A 187 -15.12 7.81 -42.36
C GLY A 187 -15.67 6.42 -42.04
N PHE A 188 -14.98 5.70 -41.15
CA PHE A 188 -15.30 4.36 -40.69
C PHE A 188 -15.08 4.26 -39.18
N ILE A 189 -15.75 3.33 -38.51
CA ILE A 189 -15.52 3.03 -37.10
C ILE A 189 -14.10 2.51 -36.94
N LEU A 190 -13.43 2.95 -35.87
CA LEU A 190 -12.05 2.60 -35.58
C LEU A 190 -11.96 1.72 -34.33
N ILE A 191 -10.93 0.90 -34.25
CA ILE A 191 -10.57 0.18 -33.03
C ILE A 191 -9.18 0.65 -32.61
N ARG A 192 -9.09 1.21 -31.41
CA ARG A 192 -7.84 1.74 -30.86
C ARG A 192 -6.82 0.63 -30.74
N SER A 193 -5.62 0.93 -31.21
CA SER A 193 -4.50 -0.02 -31.22
C SER A 193 -4.12 -0.58 -29.84
N LYS A 194 -4.35 0.21 -28.80
CA LYS A 194 -3.95 -0.09 -27.41
C LYS A 194 -5.14 -0.20 -26.44
N SER A 195 -6.39 -0.12 -26.91
CA SER A 195 -7.57 -0.31 -26.06
C SER A 195 -8.15 -1.70 -26.25
N GLY A 196 -8.71 -2.29 -25.19
CA GLY A 196 -9.18 -3.68 -25.17
C GLY A 196 -8.23 -4.60 -24.42
N ALA A 197 -8.55 -5.90 -24.37
CA ALA A 197 -7.78 -6.91 -23.68
C ALA A 197 -7.67 -8.20 -24.51
N VAL A 198 -6.54 -8.90 -24.33
CA VAL A 198 -6.35 -10.27 -24.83
C VAL A 198 -5.99 -11.15 -23.63
N GLN A 199 -6.80 -12.16 -23.34
CA GLN A 199 -6.61 -12.99 -22.16
C GLN A 199 -7.15 -14.40 -22.34
N ARG A 200 -6.55 -15.36 -21.65
CA ARG A 200 -7.05 -16.74 -21.59
C ARG A 200 -8.30 -16.81 -20.71
N GLY A 201 -9.29 -17.59 -21.12
CA GLY A 201 -10.47 -17.87 -20.29
C GLY A 201 -11.02 -19.27 -20.50
N ARG A 202 -10.61 -20.23 -19.67
CA ARG A 202 -11.03 -21.64 -19.78
C ARG A 202 -12.25 -21.97 -18.94
N SER A 203 -12.57 -21.13 -17.97
CA SER A 203 -13.72 -21.24 -17.07
C SER A 203 -14.34 -19.87 -16.83
N PHE A 204 -15.55 -19.85 -16.26
CA PHE A 204 -16.22 -18.61 -15.87
C PHE A 204 -15.35 -17.74 -14.95
N VAL A 205 -14.79 -18.34 -13.89
CA VAL A 205 -13.99 -17.64 -12.88
C VAL A 205 -12.71 -17.06 -13.49
N GLU A 206 -11.99 -17.84 -14.29
CA GLU A 206 -10.77 -17.36 -14.97
C GLU A 206 -11.10 -16.23 -15.95
N ALA A 207 -12.14 -16.39 -16.77
CA ALA A 207 -12.53 -15.40 -17.76
C ALA A 207 -12.97 -14.09 -17.10
N VAL A 208 -13.93 -14.14 -16.17
CA VAL A 208 -14.45 -12.93 -15.50
C VAL A 208 -13.39 -12.28 -14.62
N GLY A 209 -12.60 -13.07 -13.89
CA GLY A 209 -11.52 -12.56 -13.04
C GLY A 209 -10.47 -11.80 -13.85
N SER A 210 -9.94 -12.40 -14.91
CA SER A 210 -8.98 -11.72 -15.80
C SER A 210 -9.62 -10.53 -16.52
N MET A 211 -10.84 -10.66 -17.05
CA MET A 211 -11.54 -9.52 -17.66
C MET A 211 -11.71 -8.35 -16.69
N ALA A 212 -12.04 -8.63 -15.42
CA ALA A 212 -12.17 -7.61 -14.40
C ALA A 212 -10.83 -6.89 -14.16
N HIS A 213 -9.73 -7.64 -14.04
CA HIS A 213 -8.39 -7.09 -13.86
C HIS A 213 -7.93 -6.24 -15.05
N GLU A 214 -8.03 -6.77 -16.28
CA GLU A 214 -7.59 -6.05 -17.48
C GLU A 214 -8.42 -4.79 -17.75
N PHE A 215 -9.71 -4.81 -17.41
CA PHE A 215 -10.53 -3.62 -17.48
C PHE A 215 -10.16 -2.59 -16.39
N GLY A 216 -9.63 -3.03 -15.24
CA GLY A 216 -9.08 -2.14 -14.22
C GLY A 216 -7.94 -1.27 -14.75
N HIS A 217 -7.08 -1.83 -15.59
CA HIS A 217 -6.04 -1.06 -16.30
C HIS A 217 -6.61 -0.05 -17.29
N PHE A 218 -7.71 -0.37 -17.98
CA PHE A 218 -8.39 0.57 -18.86
C PHE A 218 -8.92 1.79 -18.08
N LEU A 219 -9.34 1.58 -16.83
CA LEU A 219 -9.72 2.63 -15.88
C LEU A 219 -8.51 3.30 -15.19
N GLY A 220 -7.29 2.93 -15.56
CA GLY A 220 -6.04 3.59 -15.17
C GLY A 220 -5.30 2.93 -14.01
N LEU A 221 -5.85 1.90 -13.39
CA LEU A 221 -5.20 1.28 -12.24
C LEU A 221 -3.92 0.54 -12.65
N PRO A 222 -2.81 0.65 -11.89
CA PRO A 222 -1.61 -0.13 -12.10
C PRO A 222 -1.76 -1.55 -11.54
N ASP A 223 -0.86 -2.44 -11.93
CA ASP A 223 -0.61 -3.69 -11.20
C ASP A 223 -0.05 -3.38 -9.81
N LEU A 224 -0.59 -4.07 -8.81
CA LEU A 224 -0.19 -3.98 -7.40
C LEU A 224 0.43 -5.29 -6.87
N TYR A 225 0.64 -6.27 -7.75
CA TYR A 225 1.54 -7.40 -7.51
C TYR A 225 2.93 -7.09 -8.11
N ASP A 226 3.96 -7.84 -7.70
CA ASP A 226 5.30 -7.68 -8.26
C ASP A 226 5.34 -8.18 -9.71
N ARG A 227 5.97 -7.40 -10.59
CA ARG A 227 6.13 -7.74 -12.01
C ARG A 227 7.59 -7.84 -12.44
N ASP A 228 8.52 -7.46 -11.57
CA ASP A 228 9.94 -7.38 -11.88
C ASP A 228 10.68 -8.43 -11.06
N TYR A 229 10.49 -9.69 -11.46
CA TYR A 229 11.11 -10.82 -10.78
C TYR A 229 12.61 -10.80 -11.02
N GLY A 230 13.36 -10.71 -9.92
CA GLY A 230 14.82 -10.79 -9.93
C GLY A 230 15.33 -12.19 -10.32
N SER A 231 16.65 -12.35 -10.38
CA SER A 231 17.24 -13.68 -10.51
C SER A 231 17.19 -14.47 -9.19
N GLU A 232 16.97 -13.78 -8.07
CA GLU A 232 16.97 -14.34 -6.73
C GLU A 232 15.56 -14.28 -6.14
N PRO A 233 15.06 -15.36 -5.52
CA PRO A 233 13.68 -15.43 -5.02
C PRO A 233 13.39 -14.47 -3.87
N GLU A 234 14.41 -13.95 -3.17
CA GLU A 234 14.23 -12.91 -2.16
C GLU A 234 13.83 -11.54 -2.72
N ASP A 235 14.01 -11.32 -4.02
CA ASP A 235 13.61 -10.10 -4.72
C ASP A 235 12.14 -10.15 -5.19
N ASP A 236 11.49 -11.33 -5.16
CA ASP A 236 10.07 -11.48 -5.44
C ASP A 236 9.21 -10.99 -4.26
N SER A 237 7.98 -10.55 -4.54
CA SER A 237 6.89 -10.49 -3.56
C SER A 237 5.50 -10.77 -4.13
N GLY A 238 4.54 -10.95 -3.23
CA GLY A 238 3.12 -11.00 -3.60
C GLY A 238 2.49 -9.62 -3.86
N GLY A 239 3.23 -8.52 -3.68
CA GLY A 239 2.67 -7.17 -3.61
C GLY A 239 1.53 -7.09 -2.59
N ILE A 240 0.33 -6.67 -3.00
CA ILE A 240 -0.85 -6.66 -2.11
C ILE A 240 -1.55 -8.04 -1.98
N GLY A 241 -1.01 -9.10 -2.58
CA GLY A 241 -1.60 -10.44 -2.51
C GLY A 241 -3.02 -10.52 -3.08
N TYR A 242 -3.82 -11.40 -2.51
CA TYR A 242 -5.24 -11.57 -2.83
C TYR A 242 -6.13 -10.45 -2.29
N TRP A 243 -5.59 -9.50 -1.52
CA TRP A 243 -6.37 -8.43 -0.89
C TRP A 243 -6.92 -7.38 -1.86
N GLY A 244 -6.53 -7.39 -3.13
CA GLY A 244 -7.14 -6.52 -4.14
C GLY A 244 -7.12 -7.12 -5.55
N LEU A 245 -8.11 -6.75 -6.37
CA LEU A 245 -8.21 -7.16 -7.78
C LEU A 245 -6.91 -6.90 -8.57
N MET A 246 -6.29 -5.74 -8.35
CA MET A 246 -5.08 -5.31 -9.05
C MET A 246 -3.80 -5.98 -8.51
N GLY A 247 -3.89 -6.71 -7.41
CA GLY A 247 -2.86 -7.68 -7.01
C GLY A 247 -3.15 -9.03 -7.65
N HIS A 248 -3.23 -10.06 -6.83
CA HIS A 248 -3.59 -11.41 -7.24
C HIS A 248 -5.09 -11.72 -7.11
N GLY A 249 -5.90 -10.74 -6.71
CA GLY A 249 -7.33 -10.92 -6.40
C GLY A 249 -8.20 -11.34 -7.59
N ASN A 250 -7.75 -11.16 -8.83
CA ASN A 250 -8.45 -11.66 -10.02
C ASN A 250 -8.71 -13.18 -9.98
N ARG A 251 -7.90 -13.91 -9.22
CA ARG A 251 -7.96 -15.37 -9.06
C ARG A 251 -8.93 -15.83 -7.96
N GLY A 252 -9.33 -14.92 -7.07
CA GLY A 252 -10.06 -15.26 -5.86
C GLY A 252 -9.15 -15.85 -4.78
N TRP A 253 -9.66 -15.88 -3.54
CA TRP A 253 -8.98 -16.55 -2.43
C TRP A 253 -8.78 -18.04 -2.71
N ASP A 254 -7.55 -18.53 -2.52
CA ASP A 254 -7.14 -19.91 -2.84
C ASP A 254 -7.45 -20.36 -4.28
N GLU A 255 -7.51 -19.41 -5.23
CA GLU A 255 -7.91 -19.66 -6.63
C GLU A 255 -9.38 -20.12 -6.77
N VAL A 256 -10.22 -19.82 -5.77
CA VAL A 256 -11.63 -20.26 -5.71
C VAL A 256 -12.57 -19.08 -5.85
N ASP A 257 -13.47 -19.19 -6.82
CA ASP A 257 -14.60 -18.29 -7.03
C ASP A 257 -14.23 -16.79 -7.04
N GLY A 258 -13.11 -16.43 -7.68
CA GLY A 258 -12.77 -15.02 -7.93
C GLY A 258 -13.78 -14.27 -8.83
N PRO A 259 -13.61 -12.95 -9.01
CA PRO A 259 -12.54 -12.14 -8.42
C PRO A 259 -12.81 -11.70 -6.97
N ASN A 260 -11.77 -11.24 -6.29
CA ASN A 260 -11.82 -10.44 -5.07
C ASN A 260 -12.06 -8.95 -5.42
N PRO A 261 -12.54 -8.11 -4.49
CA PRO A 261 -12.84 -6.70 -4.78
C PRO A 261 -11.57 -5.86 -4.96
N PHE A 262 -11.73 -4.62 -5.42
CA PHE A 262 -10.67 -3.62 -5.35
C PHE A 262 -10.32 -3.29 -3.88
N CYS A 263 -9.04 -2.98 -3.61
CA CYS A 263 -8.63 -2.44 -2.31
C CYS A 263 -9.08 -0.97 -2.16
N ALA A 264 -9.09 -0.44 -0.93
CA ALA A 264 -9.44 0.96 -0.64
C ALA A 264 -8.73 1.97 -1.54
N TRP A 265 -7.42 1.78 -1.79
CA TRP A 265 -6.66 2.70 -2.65
C TRP A 265 -7.19 2.68 -4.10
N SER A 266 -7.43 1.50 -4.66
CA SER A 266 -7.95 1.35 -6.02
C SER A 266 -9.36 1.95 -6.15
N LEU A 267 -10.24 1.72 -5.17
CA LEU A 267 -11.56 2.36 -5.13
C LEU A 267 -11.43 3.89 -5.06
N GLY A 268 -10.51 4.40 -4.25
CA GLY A 268 -10.22 5.84 -4.16
C GLY A 268 -9.78 6.45 -5.49
N GLN A 269 -8.87 5.80 -6.23
CA GLN A 269 -8.43 6.26 -7.56
C GLN A 269 -9.56 6.32 -8.60
N LEU A 270 -10.64 5.57 -8.39
CA LEU A 270 -11.77 5.51 -9.30
C LEU A 270 -12.95 6.40 -8.87
N GLY A 271 -12.87 7.04 -7.70
CA GLY A 271 -13.99 7.80 -7.15
C GLY A 271 -15.07 6.90 -6.51
N TRP A 272 -14.74 5.66 -6.18
CA TRP A 272 -15.68 4.60 -5.80
C TRP A 272 -15.72 4.27 -4.31
N LEU A 273 -15.04 5.05 -3.46
CA LEU A 273 -15.28 5.02 -2.00
C LEU A 273 -16.59 5.74 -1.68
N GLY A 274 -17.70 5.03 -1.93
CA GLY A 274 -19.01 5.65 -2.04
C GLY A 274 -19.17 6.39 -3.37
N VAL A 275 -20.16 7.29 -3.46
CA VAL A 275 -20.35 8.13 -4.66
C VAL A 275 -19.34 9.28 -4.64
N ASN A 276 -18.52 9.40 -5.68
CA ASN A 276 -17.47 10.41 -5.81
C ASN A 276 -16.56 10.52 -4.57
N ASN A 277 -16.12 9.38 -4.03
CA ASN A 277 -15.31 9.29 -2.79
C ASN A 277 -15.92 9.94 -1.53
N GLN A 278 -17.25 10.09 -1.44
CA GLN A 278 -17.87 10.70 -0.26
C GLN A 278 -17.63 9.96 1.07
N GLN A 279 -17.17 8.71 1.05
CA GLN A 279 -16.81 7.91 2.24
C GLN A 279 -15.32 7.99 2.60
N LEU A 280 -14.52 8.73 1.82
CA LEU A 280 -13.13 8.99 2.16
C LEU A 280 -13.03 10.16 3.14
N ASN A 281 -12.61 9.87 4.37
CA ASN A 281 -12.47 10.83 5.45
C ASN A 281 -11.00 11.14 5.70
N VAL A 282 -10.55 12.35 5.32
CA VAL A 282 -9.19 12.81 5.60
C VAL A 282 -9.10 13.36 7.02
N LEU A 283 -8.34 12.69 7.89
CA LEU A 283 -8.16 13.14 9.26
C LEU A 283 -7.30 14.40 9.32
N SER A 284 -7.75 15.36 10.13
CA SER A 284 -7.00 16.59 10.47
C SER A 284 -6.61 16.68 11.94
N GLU A 285 -7.18 15.83 12.78
CA GLU A 285 -6.95 15.76 14.22
C GLU A 285 -7.17 14.32 14.72
N ASP A 286 -6.70 14.07 15.94
CA ASP A 286 -6.89 12.80 16.63
C ASP A 286 -8.40 12.52 16.85
N GLN A 287 -8.80 11.27 16.68
CA GLN A 287 -10.15 10.80 16.97
C GLN A 287 -10.10 9.55 17.85
N ASP A 288 -11.05 9.44 18.78
CA ASP A 288 -11.23 8.28 19.66
C ASP A 288 -12.53 7.57 19.29
N ASP A 289 -12.57 6.26 19.48
CA ASP A 289 -13.74 5.41 19.28
C ASP A 289 -14.39 5.56 17.89
N VAL A 290 -13.57 5.67 16.84
CA VAL A 290 -14.04 5.74 15.44
C VAL A 290 -14.63 4.40 15.05
N ALA A 291 -15.89 4.39 14.62
CA ALA A 291 -16.59 3.19 14.17
C ALA A 291 -16.44 2.97 12.67
N PHE A 292 -16.15 1.74 12.28
CA PHE A 292 -15.96 1.31 10.91
C PHE A 292 -17.04 0.28 10.55
N ALA A 293 -17.88 0.61 9.57
CA ALA A 293 -18.70 -0.35 8.86
C ALA A 293 -17.92 -0.92 7.66
N ASP A 294 -18.40 -2.02 7.10
CA ASP A 294 -17.77 -2.65 5.94
C ASP A 294 -17.71 -1.66 4.76
N VAL A 295 -16.52 -1.49 4.16
CA VAL A 295 -16.30 -0.59 3.01
C VAL A 295 -17.23 -0.91 1.83
N ASN A 296 -17.60 -2.18 1.66
CA ASN A 296 -18.54 -2.63 0.63
C ASN A 296 -20.01 -2.43 0.99
N ALA A 297 -20.31 -2.16 2.26
CA ALA A 297 -21.63 -1.78 2.75
C ALA A 297 -21.80 -0.27 2.93
N GLY A 298 -20.87 0.52 2.40
CA GLY A 298 -20.88 1.97 2.55
C GLY A 298 -20.28 2.47 3.86
N GLY A 299 -19.38 1.70 4.46
CA GLY A 299 -18.51 2.17 5.53
C GLY A 299 -17.48 3.19 5.05
N ASP A 300 -17.04 4.03 5.99
CA ASP A 300 -16.03 5.05 5.77
C ASP A 300 -14.62 4.45 5.69
N VAL A 301 -13.76 5.06 4.87
CA VAL A 301 -12.31 4.83 4.83
C VAL A 301 -11.62 6.06 5.37
N TYR A 302 -10.68 5.89 6.29
CA TYR A 302 -10.01 7.00 6.93
C TYR A 302 -8.57 7.14 6.43
N LEU A 303 -8.21 8.34 5.96
CA LEU A 303 -6.87 8.70 5.54
C LEU A 303 -6.13 9.40 6.67
N LEU A 304 -5.01 8.82 7.10
CA LEU A 304 -4.13 9.33 8.14
C LEU A 304 -2.86 9.88 7.50
N PRO A 305 -2.72 11.22 7.33
CA PRO A 305 -1.52 11.81 6.76
C PRO A 305 -0.36 11.72 7.74
N ALA A 306 0.77 11.13 7.30
CA ALA A 306 1.98 11.13 8.11
C ALA A 306 2.59 12.55 8.17
N SER A 307 3.29 12.86 9.26
CA SER A 307 3.86 14.20 9.47
C SER A 307 5.02 14.46 8.52
N ALA A 308 5.03 15.64 7.87
CA ALA A 308 6.12 16.07 6.99
C ALA A 308 7.50 15.98 7.68
N PRO A 309 8.54 15.50 6.98
CA PRO A 309 8.60 15.28 5.52
C PRO A 309 8.09 13.93 4.98
N ALA A 310 7.34 13.12 5.73
CA ALA A 310 6.93 11.75 5.34
C ALA A 310 6.39 11.56 3.90
N GLU A 311 7.01 10.69 3.12
CA GLU A 311 6.59 10.42 1.73
C GLU A 311 5.38 9.46 1.63
N HIS A 312 4.58 9.32 2.68
CA HIS A 312 3.48 8.35 2.72
C HIS A 312 2.29 8.81 3.59
N PHE A 313 1.18 8.11 3.44
CA PHE A 313 0.00 8.20 4.30
C PHE A 313 -0.58 6.80 4.52
N PHE A 314 -1.51 6.68 5.46
CA PHE A 314 -2.23 5.43 5.69
C PHE A 314 -3.70 5.55 5.28
N LEU A 315 -4.28 4.46 4.76
CA LEU A 315 -5.73 4.28 4.63
C LEU A 315 -6.17 3.17 5.59
N VAL A 316 -7.23 3.39 6.35
CA VAL A 316 -7.79 2.41 7.28
C VAL A 316 -9.22 2.09 6.83
N GLU A 317 -9.50 0.81 6.57
CA GLU A 317 -10.82 0.32 6.16
C GLU A 317 -11.21 -0.93 6.95
N PHE A 318 -12.50 -1.25 7.01
CA PHE A 318 -13.00 -2.51 7.55
C PHE A 318 -13.57 -3.38 6.44
N ARG A 319 -13.21 -4.67 6.44
CA ARG A 319 -13.76 -5.68 5.51
C ARG A 319 -14.39 -6.84 6.28
N SER A 320 -15.57 -7.27 5.82
CA SER A 320 -16.31 -8.41 6.37
C SER A 320 -16.86 -9.30 5.26
N ARG A 321 -17.18 -10.56 5.59
CA ARG A 321 -17.81 -11.49 4.63
C ARG A 321 -19.30 -11.24 4.43
N GLN A 322 -19.91 -10.36 5.24
CA GLN A 322 -21.36 -10.33 5.39
C GLN A 322 -22.07 -9.51 4.31
N GLN A 323 -21.38 -8.55 3.70
CA GLN A 323 -22.04 -7.46 2.97
C GLN A 323 -21.75 -7.42 1.47
N SER A 324 -20.78 -8.19 0.99
CA SER A 324 -20.41 -8.23 -0.44
C SER A 324 -20.32 -9.66 -0.94
N TYR A 325 -20.81 -9.89 -2.16
CA TYR A 325 -20.59 -11.16 -2.85
C TYR A 325 -19.09 -11.45 -2.98
N TYR A 326 -18.29 -10.44 -3.29
CA TYR A 326 -16.85 -10.57 -3.55
C TYR A 326 -16.01 -10.79 -2.29
N GLU A 327 -16.60 -10.67 -1.10
CA GLU A 327 -15.96 -10.93 0.20
C GLU A 327 -16.31 -12.29 0.80
N ARG A 328 -17.18 -13.08 0.16
CA ARG A 328 -17.70 -14.34 0.74
C ARG A 328 -16.62 -15.36 1.15
N ASN A 329 -15.44 -15.27 0.54
CA ASN A 329 -14.29 -16.14 0.78
C ASN A 329 -13.12 -15.45 1.50
N LEU A 330 -13.33 -14.26 2.09
CA LEU A 330 -12.28 -13.56 2.86
C LEU A 330 -11.65 -14.51 3.88
N PRO A 331 -10.33 -14.46 4.16
CA PRO A 331 -9.71 -15.39 5.12
C PRO A 331 -9.87 -14.91 6.57
N GLY A 332 -9.93 -13.60 6.80
CA GLY A 332 -10.16 -12.97 8.10
C GLY A 332 -10.98 -11.69 7.98
N GLU A 333 -11.73 -11.31 9.01
CA GLU A 333 -12.48 -10.04 9.05
C GLU A 333 -11.83 -9.11 10.07
N GLY A 334 -11.58 -7.86 9.70
CA GLY A 334 -10.92 -6.91 10.57
C GLY A 334 -10.54 -5.64 9.82
N LEU A 335 -9.83 -4.75 10.51
CA LEU A 335 -9.29 -3.57 9.87
C LEU A 335 -8.10 -3.96 8.98
N LEU A 336 -8.08 -3.39 7.77
CA LEU A 336 -6.88 -3.34 6.94
C LEU A 336 -6.28 -1.93 7.05
N ILE A 337 -4.96 -1.88 7.19
CA ILE A 337 -4.20 -0.63 7.19
C ILE A 337 -3.29 -0.67 5.96
N TRP A 338 -3.51 0.25 5.03
CA TRP A 338 -2.70 0.37 3.81
C TRP A 338 -1.70 1.50 3.98
N ARG A 339 -0.42 1.25 3.72
CA ARG A 339 0.61 2.28 3.60
C ARG A 339 0.73 2.68 2.12
N ILE A 340 0.53 3.95 1.83
CA ILE A 340 0.56 4.48 0.46
C ILE A 340 1.73 5.42 0.27
N ASN A 341 2.58 5.15 -0.71
CA ASN A 341 3.68 6.02 -1.12
C ASN A 341 3.36 6.68 -2.49
N PRO A 342 2.89 7.94 -2.52
CA PRO A 342 2.56 8.64 -3.77
C PRO A 342 3.77 9.02 -4.64
N THR A 343 5.02 8.84 -4.18
CA THR A 343 6.22 9.10 -5.01
C THR A 343 6.58 7.91 -5.90
N ARG A 344 5.91 6.76 -5.71
CA ARG A 344 6.08 5.53 -6.48
C ARG A 344 4.95 5.36 -7.51
N ASN A 345 5.25 4.65 -8.59
CA ASN A 345 4.34 4.42 -9.73
C ASN A 345 4.04 2.92 -9.95
N GLY A 346 4.11 2.12 -8.88
CA GLY A 346 3.83 0.68 -8.88
C GLY A 346 4.51 -0.04 -7.72
N ASN A 347 4.33 -1.36 -7.66
CA ASN A 347 4.81 -2.20 -6.56
C ASN A 347 6.10 -2.98 -6.85
N ASN A 348 6.68 -2.88 -8.05
CA ASN A 348 7.91 -3.60 -8.43
C ASN A 348 9.17 -3.25 -7.59
N MET A 349 9.13 -2.23 -6.72
CA MET A 349 10.25 -1.89 -5.84
C MET A 349 9.94 -2.37 -4.43
N GLU A 350 10.44 -3.56 -4.08
CA GLU A 350 10.03 -4.27 -2.87
C GLU A 350 10.25 -3.51 -1.57
N ALA A 351 11.39 -2.82 -1.45
CA ALA A 351 11.71 -2.01 -0.28
C ALA A 351 10.79 -0.78 -0.14
N THR A 352 10.10 -0.37 -1.21
CA THR A 352 9.27 0.84 -1.25
C THR A 352 8.15 0.72 -2.27
N LYS A 353 7.08 0.01 -1.92
CA LYS A 353 5.88 -0.17 -2.73
C LYS A 353 5.03 1.11 -2.82
N GLN A 354 4.25 1.26 -3.89
CA GLN A 354 3.27 2.35 -4.00
C GLN A 354 2.08 2.11 -3.08
N VAL A 355 1.57 0.88 -3.06
CA VAL A 355 0.47 0.45 -2.20
C VAL A 355 0.93 -0.79 -1.46
N ASP A 356 0.90 -0.73 -0.14
CA ASP A 356 1.41 -1.80 0.70
C ASP A 356 0.42 -2.11 1.81
N LEU A 357 0.21 -3.40 2.10
CA LEU A 357 -0.62 -3.80 3.22
C LEU A 357 0.24 -3.90 4.47
N VAL A 358 -0.16 -3.23 5.55
CA VAL A 358 0.46 -3.41 6.86
C VAL A 358 -0.15 -4.68 7.47
N CYS A 359 0.51 -5.82 7.28
CA CYS A 359 0.03 -7.11 7.80
C CYS A 359 0.11 -7.15 9.33
N ALA A 360 -1.01 -7.48 9.98
CA ALA A 360 -1.18 -7.38 11.42
C ALA A 360 -0.35 -8.41 12.22
N ASP A 361 0.07 -9.50 11.57
CA ASP A 361 0.89 -10.56 12.16
C ASP A 361 2.38 -10.23 12.33
N GLY A 362 2.81 -9.12 11.74
CA GLY A 362 4.07 -8.47 12.07
C GLY A 362 5.18 -8.66 11.06
N LEU A 363 6.22 -7.87 11.24
CA LEU A 363 7.43 -7.89 10.43
C LEU A 363 8.53 -8.69 11.11
N PHE A 364 9.22 -9.49 10.31
CA PHE A 364 10.26 -10.40 10.75
C PHE A 364 11.50 -10.28 9.87
N GLY A 365 12.67 -10.47 10.48
CA GLY A 365 13.94 -10.46 9.76
C GLY A 365 14.37 -11.83 9.21
N ASP A 366 13.65 -12.90 9.54
CA ASP A 366 14.07 -14.28 9.26
C ASP A 366 13.08 -15.12 8.44
N ALA A 367 11.77 -14.96 8.61
CA ALA A 367 10.70 -15.61 7.85
C ALA A 367 9.34 -14.97 8.19
N GLY A 368 8.32 -15.13 7.35
CA GLY A 368 6.96 -14.68 7.61
C GLY A 368 6.29 -15.43 8.78
N PHE A 369 5.20 -14.88 9.30
CA PHE A 369 4.43 -15.50 10.38
C PHE A 369 3.84 -16.87 9.92
N PRO A 370 3.73 -17.89 10.79
CA PRO A 370 4.22 -17.99 12.17
C PRO A 370 5.65 -18.57 12.27
N LEU A 371 6.37 -18.68 11.14
CA LEU A 371 7.72 -19.25 11.11
C LEU A 371 8.75 -18.27 11.68
N GLY A 372 8.58 -16.97 11.40
CA GLY A 372 9.42 -15.88 11.90
C GLY A 372 9.59 -15.90 13.41
N ARG A 373 10.84 -15.75 13.86
CA ARG A 373 11.21 -15.70 15.29
C ARG A 373 11.97 -14.45 15.67
N LYS A 374 12.49 -13.70 14.69
CA LYS A 374 13.22 -12.45 14.91
C LYS A 374 12.33 -11.29 14.48
N SER A 375 11.56 -10.76 15.43
CA SER A 375 10.77 -9.56 15.21
C SER A 375 11.68 -8.44 14.70
N SER A 376 11.23 -7.75 13.66
CA SER A 376 11.93 -6.61 13.05
C SER A 376 10.90 -5.55 12.68
N PRO A 377 10.32 -4.83 13.67
CA PRO A 377 9.11 -4.03 13.46
C PRO A 377 9.23 -2.86 12.48
N PHE A 378 10.46 -2.43 12.19
CA PHE A 378 10.73 -1.24 11.36
C PHE A 378 11.23 -1.58 9.95
N ASN A 379 11.97 -2.68 9.81
CA ASN A 379 12.71 -3.02 8.59
C ASN A 379 12.54 -4.50 8.18
N GLY A 380 11.67 -5.23 8.87
CA GLY A 380 11.38 -6.62 8.55
C GLY A 380 10.44 -6.76 7.36
N ARG A 381 10.09 -8.00 7.08
CA ARG A 381 9.21 -8.44 6.00
C ARG A 381 8.03 -9.20 6.59
N ASP A 382 6.88 -9.13 5.95
CA ASP A 382 5.72 -9.98 6.26
C ASP A 382 5.61 -11.16 5.27
N ASN A 383 4.50 -11.91 5.38
CA ASN A 383 4.25 -13.07 4.53
C ASN A 383 4.08 -12.73 3.04
N LEU A 384 3.55 -11.55 2.70
CA LEU A 384 3.43 -11.08 1.32
C LEU A 384 4.81 -10.78 0.75
N ASP A 385 5.67 -10.17 1.56
CA ASP A 385 7.05 -9.90 1.19
C ASP A 385 7.85 -11.21 1.02
N PHE A 386 7.65 -12.24 1.83
CA PHE A 386 8.37 -13.52 1.69
C PHE A 386 7.83 -14.44 0.59
N TRP A 387 6.80 -14.03 -0.15
CA TRP A 387 6.28 -14.80 -1.26
C TRP A 387 7.21 -14.77 -2.46
N ALA A 388 7.41 -15.92 -3.10
CA ALA A 388 8.17 -16.03 -4.35
C ALA A 388 7.57 -17.10 -5.26
N HIS A 389 7.91 -17.05 -6.55
CA HIS A 389 7.61 -18.13 -7.50
C HIS A 389 8.32 -19.44 -7.12
N ASP A 390 9.51 -19.34 -6.55
CA ASP A 390 10.23 -20.48 -6.02
C ASP A 390 9.47 -21.10 -4.83
N VAL A 391 8.86 -22.25 -5.09
CA VAL A 391 8.04 -22.99 -4.13
C VAL A 391 8.83 -23.34 -2.86
N ARG A 392 10.13 -23.64 -3.00
CA ARG A 392 10.96 -24.01 -1.87
C ARG A 392 11.25 -22.80 -1.00
N TYR A 393 11.65 -21.66 -1.59
CA TYR A 393 11.84 -20.41 -0.87
C TYR A 393 10.58 -20.04 -0.10
N ARG A 394 9.44 -19.97 -0.79
CA ARG A 394 8.16 -19.63 -0.18
C ARG A 394 7.81 -20.56 1.00
N THR A 395 8.06 -21.86 0.87
CA THR A 395 7.79 -22.83 1.95
C THR A 395 8.76 -22.66 3.12
N ASP A 396 10.05 -22.46 2.83
CA ASP A 396 11.11 -22.36 3.84
C ASP A 396 11.00 -21.03 4.64
N PHE A 397 10.48 -19.96 4.01
CA PHE A 397 10.32 -18.62 4.60
C PHE A 397 8.88 -18.23 4.93
N GLY A 398 7.90 -19.11 4.72
CA GLY A 398 6.50 -18.87 5.10
C GLY A 398 5.75 -17.87 4.22
N GLY A 399 6.27 -17.53 3.05
CA GLY A 399 5.61 -16.60 2.13
C GLY A 399 4.24 -17.08 1.67
N ASN A 400 3.28 -16.17 1.51
CA ASN A 400 1.96 -16.47 0.99
C ASN A 400 1.37 -15.24 0.26
N LEU A 401 0.15 -15.38 -0.28
CA LEU A 401 -0.52 -14.29 -1.01
C LEU A 401 -1.62 -13.63 -0.16
N GLY A 402 -1.44 -13.68 1.15
CA GLY A 402 -2.37 -13.19 2.16
C GLY A 402 -3.18 -14.31 2.80
N ASP A 403 -3.53 -14.11 4.06
CA ASP A 403 -4.29 -15.05 4.87
C ASP A 403 -5.07 -14.34 6.00
N ALA A 404 -5.56 -15.10 6.99
CA ALA A 404 -6.41 -14.56 8.04
C ALA A 404 -5.65 -13.71 9.07
N THR A 405 -4.32 -13.75 9.10
CA THR A 405 -3.49 -13.06 10.09
C THR A 405 -2.98 -11.70 9.62
N ASP A 406 -3.21 -11.34 8.35
CA ASP A 406 -2.89 -9.99 7.85
C ASP A 406 -3.83 -8.90 8.42
N VAL A 407 -5.02 -9.26 8.91
CA VAL A 407 -6.03 -8.29 9.40
C VAL A 407 -5.89 -7.97 10.88
N PHE A 408 -6.12 -6.70 11.23
CA PHE A 408 -6.31 -6.30 12.62
C PHE A 408 -7.72 -6.69 13.08
N ASP A 409 -7.83 -7.90 13.64
CA ASP A 409 -9.11 -8.52 14.04
C ASP A 409 -9.74 -7.94 15.32
N GLY A 410 -8.98 -7.14 16.07
CA GLY A 410 -9.38 -6.56 17.35
C GLY A 410 -9.49 -7.55 18.50
N GLU A 411 -8.93 -8.75 18.35
CA GLU A 411 -8.85 -9.80 19.37
C GLU A 411 -7.40 -10.20 19.61
N GLN A 412 -6.71 -10.66 18.56
CA GLN A 412 -5.29 -10.99 18.58
C GLN A 412 -4.44 -9.77 18.22
N PHE A 413 -4.89 -8.98 17.24
CA PHE A 413 -4.16 -7.85 16.70
C PHE A 413 -4.95 -6.57 16.91
N THR A 414 -4.56 -5.82 17.95
CA THR A 414 -5.38 -4.72 18.50
C THR A 414 -4.78 -3.34 18.28
N ASP A 415 -3.52 -3.23 17.85
CA ASP A 415 -2.79 -1.97 17.85
C ASP A 415 -1.69 -1.89 16.77
N PHE A 416 -1.59 -0.71 16.16
CA PHE A 416 -0.54 -0.29 15.23
C PHE A 416 -0.01 1.08 15.68
N TRP A 417 1.18 1.12 16.28
CA TRP A 417 1.80 2.30 16.90
C TRP A 417 3.34 2.18 16.93
N ALA A 418 4.04 3.17 17.49
CA ALA A 418 5.50 3.28 17.41
C ALA A 418 6.30 2.07 17.95
N ALA A 419 5.72 1.25 18.82
CA ALA A 419 6.38 0.07 19.39
C ALA A 419 5.56 -1.24 19.24
N SER A 420 4.56 -1.28 18.35
CA SER A 420 3.95 -2.55 17.94
C SER A 420 4.82 -3.28 16.90
N ASN A 421 4.45 -4.51 16.57
CA ASN A 421 4.95 -5.21 15.39
C ASN A 421 3.76 -5.58 14.49
N PRO A 422 3.58 -4.95 13.31
CA PRO A 422 4.46 -3.94 12.68
C PRO A 422 4.46 -2.61 13.44
N ALA A 423 5.56 -1.84 13.35
CA ALA A 423 5.65 -0.52 13.98
C ALA A 423 5.17 0.59 13.03
N SER A 424 4.41 1.54 13.57
CA SER A 424 3.93 2.71 12.83
C SER A 424 4.99 3.81 12.73
N THR A 425 4.87 4.66 11.72
CA THR A 425 5.65 5.90 11.62
C THR A 425 5.31 6.84 12.78
N THR A 426 6.33 7.58 13.23
CA THR A 426 6.21 8.60 14.28
C THR A 426 4.97 9.48 14.13
N GLY A 427 4.20 9.58 15.22
CA GLY A 427 3.03 10.45 15.32
C GLY A 427 1.72 9.81 14.84
N ILE A 428 1.80 8.72 14.07
CA ILE A 428 0.61 7.99 13.60
C ILE A 428 0.37 6.77 14.46
N SER A 429 -0.87 6.55 14.89
CA SER A 429 -1.28 5.26 15.44
C SER A 429 -2.75 4.95 15.19
N VAL A 430 -3.04 3.64 15.14
CA VAL A 430 -4.36 3.04 15.13
C VAL A 430 -4.39 2.05 16.29
N THR A 431 -5.04 2.41 17.38
CA THR A 431 -5.01 1.62 18.64
C THR A 431 -6.40 1.28 19.13
N ASN A 432 -6.48 0.43 20.16
CA ASN A 432 -7.75 0.05 20.78
C ASN A 432 -8.72 -0.54 19.74
N ILE A 433 -8.15 -1.24 18.75
CA ILE A 433 -8.90 -1.90 17.69
C ILE A 433 -9.67 -3.04 18.34
N ARG A 434 -10.99 -3.03 18.15
CA ARG A 434 -11.89 -4.02 18.76
C ARG A 434 -13.19 -4.14 17.98
N ARG A 435 -13.84 -5.29 18.13
CA ARG A 435 -15.19 -5.52 17.59
C ARG A 435 -16.26 -4.79 18.40
N ALA A 436 -17.23 -4.21 17.71
CA ALA A 436 -18.45 -3.65 18.30
C ALA A 436 -19.67 -4.06 17.46
N GLY A 437 -20.22 -5.26 17.74
CA GLY A 437 -21.30 -5.82 16.92
C GLY A 437 -20.79 -6.27 15.56
N ASP A 438 -21.39 -5.75 14.49
CA ASP A 438 -21.01 -5.96 13.09
C ASP A 438 -20.00 -4.92 12.58
N GLN A 439 -19.47 -4.08 13.46
CA GLN A 439 -18.49 -3.03 13.17
C GLN A 439 -17.17 -3.27 13.89
N MET A 440 -16.13 -2.57 13.43
CA MET A 440 -14.87 -2.38 14.17
C MET A 440 -14.83 -0.99 14.78
N VAL A 441 -14.13 -0.83 15.89
CA VAL A 441 -13.88 0.48 16.51
C VAL A 441 -12.40 0.63 16.82
N ALA A 442 -11.83 1.80 16.55
CA ALA A 442 -10.42 2.11 16.85
C ALA A 442 -10.20 3.59 17.15
N ASP A 443 -9.10 3.89 17.84
CA ASP A 443 -8.62 5.24 18.06
C ASP A 443 -7.59 5.58 16.97
N LEU A 444 -7.75 6.74 16.32
CA LEU A 444 -6.92 7.18 15.19
C LEU A 444 -6.15 8.44 15.59
N LYS A 445 -4.82 8.36 15.64
CA LYS A 445 -3.96 9.48 16.09
C LYS A 445 -3.05 9.96 14.97
N LEU A 446 -2.95 11.29 14.84
CA LEU A 446 -1.99 12.00 13.99
C LEU A 446 -0.87 12.67 14.80
N GLN A 447 -1.06 12.80 16.11
CA GLN A 447 -0.10 13.41 17.02
C GLN A 447 0.23 12.50 18.20
N ASP A 448 0.36 11.20 17.95
CA ASP A 448 0.84 10.27 18.96
C ASP A 448 2.20 10.74 19.50
N ARG A 449 2.32 10.79 20.82
CA ARG A 449 3.49 11.31 21.54
C ARG A 449 4.51 10.23 21.85
N ARG A 450 4.16 8.97 21.62
CA ARG A 450 5.01 7.81 21.85
C ARG A 450 6.10 7.74 20.78
N ARG A 451 7.33 7.43 21.18
CA ARG A 451 8.52 7.35 20.33
C ARG A 451 9.28 6.07 20.63
N ALA A 452 9.61 5.35 19.57
CA ALA A 452 10.53 4.23 19.52
C ALA A 452 10.99 4.06 18.08
N GLY A 453 12.08 3.30 17.89
CA GLY A 453 12.62 2.97 16.58
C GLY A 453 13.63 3.96 16.03
N PRO A 454 14.00 3.77 14.75
CA PRO A 454 15.03 4.55 14.09
C PRO A 454 14.54 5.94 13.68
N ILE A 455 15.40 6.94 13.82
CA ILE A 455 15.27 8.28 13.23
C ILE A 455 16.32 8.38 12.10
N THR A 456 15.85 8.34 10.86
CA THR A 456 16.68 8.41 9.64
C THR A 456 16.82 9.82 9.08
N ASP A 457 15.87 10.69 9.38
CA ASP A 457 15.77 12.05 8.84
C ASP A 457 15.61 13.07 9.97
N MET A 458 15.11 14.28 9.65
CA MET A 458 14.83 15.30 10.64
C MET A 458 13.56 14.99 11.43
N GLU A 459 13.70 14.81 12.74
CA GLU A 459 12.59 14.75 13.68
C GLU A 459 12.66 15.91 14.69
N ILE A 460 11.50 16.47 15.04
CA ILE A 460 11.40 17.60 15.97
C ILE A 460 10.50 17.24 17.15
N TRP A 461 11.06 17.21 18.35
CA TRP A 461 10.32 16.97 19.58
C TRP A 461 9.90 18.27 20.26
N ARG A 462 8.65 18.32 20.71
CA ARG A 462 8.02 19.49 21.34
C ARG A 462 7.10 19.06 22.47
N ASP A 463 6.78 20.00 23.35
CA ASP A 463 5.78 19.85 24.41
C ASP A 463 6.02 18.61 25.26
N ARG A 464 5.24 17.53 25.08
CA ARG A 464 5.41 16.27 25.80
C ARG A 464 5.69 15.14 24.82
N ILE A 465 6.73 14.36 25.10
CA ILE A 465 7.12 13.15 24.36
C ILE A 465 7.25 12.00 25.35
N GLU A 466 6.88 10.80 24.90
CA GLU A 466 6.98 9.56 25.67
C GLU A 466 7.88 8.59 24.91
N ILE A 467 9.10 8.38 25.38
CA ILE A 467 9.95 7.29 24.88
C ILE A 467 9.43 6.00 25.51
N VAL A 468 8.98 5.09 24.66
CA VAL A 468 8.30 3.82 25.02
C VAL A 468 9.12 2.58 24.67
N GLY A 469 10.28 2.80 24.06
CA GLY A 469 11.24 1.80 23.65
C GLY A 469 12.46 2.51 23.09
N ASP A 470 13.45 1.77 22.64
CA ASP A 470 14.69 2.37 22.15
C ASP A 470 14.42 3.34 20.99
N VAL A 471 15.07 4.49 21.04
CA VAL A 471 15.09 5.48 19.95
C VAL A 471 16.52 5.58 19.46
N THR A 472 16.73 5.31 18.17
CA THR A 472 18.07 5.34 17.57
C THR A 472 18.15 6.42 16.50
N VAL A 473 18.89 7.50 16.77
CA VAL A 473 19.25 8.49 15.75
C VAL A 473 20.36 7.92 14.90
N LEU A 474 20.01 7.41 13.72
CA LEU A 474 20.96 6.76 12.81
C LEU A 474 21.92 7.77 12.17
N PRO A 475 23.05 7.33 11.58
CA PRO A 475 23.92 8.21 10.80
C PRO A 475 23.12 8.98 9.73
N GLY A 476 23.25 10.32 9.71
CA GLY A 476 22.48 11.21 8.83
C GLY A 476 21.10 11.63 9.38
N GLY A 477 20.58 10.93 10.39
CA GLY A 477 19.38 11.31 11.12
C GLY A 477 19.63 12.52 12.03
N HIS A 478 18.57 13.28 12.29
CA HIS A 478 18.66 14.53 13.04
C HIS A 478 17.50 14.72 14.01
N LEU A 479 17.79 14.70 15.31
CA LEU A 479 16.81 14.93 16.36
C LEU A 479 16.95 16.33 16.97
N ASP A 480 15.97 17.20 16.75
CA ASP A 480 15.87 18.55 17.34
C ASP A 480 14.80 18.57 18.45
N VAL A 481 15.24 18.49 19.70
CA VAL A 481 14.38 18.60 20.88
C VAL A 481 14.26 20.06 21.31
N ARG A 482 13.07 20.64 21.12
CA ARG A 482 12.84 22.07 21.39
C ARG A 482 12.97 22.40 22.87
N ALA A 483 13.44 23.62 23.14
CA ALA A 483 13.54 24.15 24.50
C ALA A 483 12.18 24.06 25.23
N GLY A 484 12.21 23.54 26.45
CA GLY A 484 11.03 23.35 27.30
C GLY A 484 10.29 22.03 27.11
N ALA A 485 10.69 21.19 26.14
CA ALA A 485 10.08 19.87 25.96
C ALA A 485 10.25 18.99 27.23
N GLN A 486 9.23 18.19 27.53
CA GLN A 486 9.17 17.25 28.63
C GLN A 486 9.15 15.84 28.04
N VAL A 487 10.28 15.15 28.11
CA VAL A 487 10.46 13.78 27.65
C VAL A 487 10.34 12.84 28.84
N GLN A 488 9.38 11.94 28.77
CA GLN A 488 9.18 10.87 29.75
C GLN A 488 9.67 9.56 29.15
N VAL A 489 10.46 8.81 29.89
CA VAL A 489 11.07 7.56 29.42
C VAL A 489 10.50 6.40 30.22
N GLY A 490 9.78 5.52 29.54
CA GLY A 490 9.18 4.32 30.09
C GLY A 490 10.07 3.09 29.97
N PRO A 491 9.55 1.90 30.35
CA PRO A 491 10.21 0.64 30.06
C PRO A 491 10.33 0.40 28.56
N ASP A 492 11.25 -0.45 28.14
CA ASP A 492 11.40 -0.80 26.73
C ASP A 492 10.33 -1.78 26.25
N ALA A 493 9.36 -1.28 25.48
CA ALA A 493 8.31 -2.10 24.87
C ALA A 493 8.81 -2.90 23.65
N LEU A 494 9.93 -2.52 23.03
CA LEU A 494 10.51 -3.24 21.90
C LEU A 494 11.30 -4.48 22.37
N THR A 495 11.73 -4.51 23.63
CA THR A 495 12.61 -5.54 24.20
C THR A 495 13.88 -5.76 23.36
N ALA A 496 14.44 -4.65 22.86
CA ALA A 496 15.53 -4.59 21.90
C ALA A 496 16.77 -3.95 22.54
N GLY A 497 17.71 -3.49 21.71
CA GLY A 497 18.84 -2.69 22.18
C GLY A 497 19.89 -3.44 22.99
N ALA A 498 20.72 -2.67 23.69
CA ALA A 498 21.77 -3.21 24.55
C ALA A 498 21.18 -3.72 25.87
N ASP A 499 20.13 -3.06 26.36
CA ASP A 499 19.35 -3.45 27.51
C ASP A 499 17.87 -3.63 27.18
N THR A 500 17.49 -4.87 26.94
CA THR A 500 16.11 -5.30 26.63
C THR A 500 15.05 -4.96 27.68
N ALA A 501 15.43 -4.41 28.85
CA ALA A 501 14.51 -3.98 29.88
C ALA A 501 14.35 -2.45 29.99
N ARG A 502 15.27 -1.66 29.42
CA ARG A 502 15.36 -0.21 29.67
C ARG A 502 15.50 0.54 28.36
N ALA A 503 14.58 1.45 28.10
CA ALA A 503 14.62 2.24 26.87
C ALA A 503 15.86 3.14 26.81
N GLU A 504 16.42 3.23 25.61
CA GLU A 504 17.65 3.94 25.31
C GLU A 504 17.42 5.07 24.30
N LEU A 505 18.08 6.22 24.48
CA LEU A 505 18.25 7.20 23.40
C LEU A 505 19.65 7.04 22.83
N ILE A 506 19.75 6.30 21.74
CA ILE A 506 21.00 5.94 21.07
C ILE A 506 21.24 6.93 19.94
N VAL A 507 22.43 7.51 19.88
CA VAL A 507 22.77 8.56 18.91
C VAL A 507 24.03 8.17 18.15
N TYR A 508 23.88 8.04 16.83
CA TYR A 508 24.96 8.01 15.84
C TYR A 508 24.96 9.25 14.94
N GLY A 509 23.80 9.90 14.75
CA GLY A 509 23.65 11.11 13.97
C GLY A 509 23.70 12.39 14.81
N ASP A 510 22.78 13.30 14.52
CA ASP A 510 22.70 14.62 15.14
C ASP A 510 21.69 14.67 16.30
N LEU A 511 22.12 15.09 17.48
CA LEU A 511 21.26 15.39 18.62
C LEU A 511 21.38 16.86 19.04
N PHE A 512 20.29 17.60 18.90
CA PHE A 512 20.23 19.02 19.24
C PHE A 512 19.11 19.28 20.25
N ILE A 513 19.47 19.71 21.45
CA ILE A 513 18.53 19.99 22.52
C ILE A 513 18.64 21.45 22.95
N GLY A 514 17.54 22.18 22.88
CA GLY A 514 17.45 23.54 23.42
C GLY A 514 18.24 24.60 22.62
N VAL A 515 18.67 24.31 21.38
CA VAL A 515 19.47 25.21 20.51
C VAL A 515 18.83 26.58 20.29
N SER A 516 17.50 26.64 20.21
CA SER A 516 16.76 27.89 20.07
C SER A 516 15.56 27.94 21.02
N GLY A 517 15.50 28.96 21.87
CA GLY A 517 14.40 29.17 22.81
C GLY A 517 14.85 29.53 24.22
N GLN A 518 13.86 29.56 25.13
CA GLN A 518 14.03 29.75 26.57
C GLN A 518 13.21 28.66 27.26
N GLY A 519 13.76 28.04 28.30
CA GLY A 519 13.10 26.98 29.06
C GLY A 519 13.95 25.71 29.13
N GLN A 520 13.92 25.06 30.29
CA GLN A 520 14.67 23.84 30.54
C GLN A 520 13.94 22.64 29.91
N THR A 521 14.63 21.89 29.04
CA THR A 521 14.16 20.60 28.53
C THR A 521 14.45 19.53 29.58
N ALA A 522 13.55 18.57 29.79
CA ALA A 522 13.73 17.53 30.81
C ALA A 522 13.51 16.12 30.22
N PHE A 523 14.43 15.21 30.54
CA PHE A 523 14.31 13.76 30.34
C PHE A 523 14.16 13.13 31.72
N ARG A 524 13.06 12.42 31.94
CA ARG A 524 12.71 11.84 33.26
C ARG A 524 12.08 10.48 33.09
N SER A 525 12.17 9.65 34.13
CA SER A 525 11.35 8.45 34.23
C SER A 525 9.85 8.76 34.06
N ALA A 526 9.16 7.88 33.33
CA ALA A 526 7.71 7.88 33.19
C ALA A 526 6.99 7.17 34.37
N ALA A 527 7.74 6.53 35.28
CA ALA A 527 7.17 5.78 36.39
C ALA A 527 6.40 6.69 37.37
N ALA A 528 5.35 6.13 37.98
CA ALA A 528 4.57 6.84 38.99
C ALA A 528 5.38 7.13 40.27
N ASP A 529 6.37 6.29 40.56
CA ASP A 529 7.34 6.46 41.66
C ASP A 529 8.76 6.28 41.11
N PRO A 530 9.36 7.33 40.52
CA PRO A 530 10.65 7.25 39.83
C PRO A 530 11.77 6.70 40.70
N GLN A 531 12.54 5.75 40.17
CA GLN A 531 13.73 5.19 40.80
C GLN A 531 14.98 5.43 39.94
N PRO A 532 16.17 5.63 40.55
CA PRO A 532 17.43 5.65 39.82
C PRO A 532 17.59 4.41 38.93
N GLY A 533 17.81 4.61 37.62
CA GLY A 533 17.99 3.52 36.66
C GLY A 533 16.72 3.03 35.97
N ASP A 534 15.60 3.74 36.09
CA ASP A 534 14.33 3.41 35.41
C ASP A 534 14.45 3.36 33.88
N TRP A 535 15.43 4.06 33.31
CA TRP A 535 15.75 4.04 31.89
C TRP A 535 17.28 4.10 31.70
N HIS A 536 17.77 3.72 30.52
CA HIS A 536 19.21 3.52 30.36
C HIS A 536 19.99 4.83 30.41
N GLY A 537 19.64 5.79 29.56
CA GLY A 537 20.36 7.05 29.42
C GLY A 537 20.39 7.56 27.98
N ILE A 538 21.10 8.68 27.79
CA ILE A 538 21.48 9.17 26.46
C ILE A 538 22.84 8.57 26.11
N VAL A 539 22.89 7.77 25.05
CA VAL A 539 24.07 7.06 24.60
C VAL A 539 24.55 7.67 23.29
N LEU A 540 25.74 8.30 23.32
CA LEU A 540 26.40 8.86 22.15
C LEU A 540 27.46 7.86 21.66
N HIS A 541 27.38 7.46 20.39
CA HIS A 541 28.37 6.61 19.73
C HIS A 541 29.25 7.39 18.77
N GLN A 542 30.29 6.73 18.24
CA GLN A 542 31.38 7.29 17.44
C GLN A 542 31.06 8.55 16.62
N THR A 543 30.10 8.47 15.71
CA THR A 543 29.77 9.56 14.75
C THR A 543 28.83 10.64 15.28
N ALA A 544 28.41 10.55 16.54
CA ALA A 544 27.38 11.42 17.10
C ALA A 544 27.85 12.88 17.22
N THR A 545 27.05 13.81 16.70
CA THR A 545 27.18 15.24 17.02
C THR A 545 26.11 15.61 18.01
N ALA A 546 26.50 16.09 19.20
CA ALA A 546 25.55 16.40 20.27
C ALA A 546 25.72 17.83 20.81
N TYR A 547 24.63 18.59 20.86
CA TYR A 547 24.55 19.88 21.53
C TYR A 547 23.35 19.90 22.47
N LEU A 548 23.61 20.01 23.77
CA LEU A 548 22.59 20.07 24.81
C LEU A 548 22.70 21.40 25.55
N ARG A 549 21.63 22.19 25.56
CA ARG A 549 21.54 23.42 26.35
C ARG A 549 20.32 23.47 27.26
N SER A 550 20.54 23.82 28.53
CA SER A 550 19.49 23.94 29.55
C SER A 550 18.68 22.64 29.65
N VAL A 551 19.36 21.53 29.95
CA VAL A 551 18.78 20.19 29.98
C VAL A 551 18.83 19.61 31.38
N LEU A 552 17.74 18.99 31.81
CA LEU A 552 17.68 18.11 32.98
C LEU A 552 17.61 16.66 32.51
N ILE A 553 18.50 15.81 33.01
CA ILE A 553 18.45 14.35 32.86
C ILE A 553 18.26 13.75 34.26
N ASP A 554 17.25 12.91 34.42
CA ASP A 554 16.79 12.47 35.74
C ASP A 554 16.45 10.98 35.76
N HIS A 555 16.86 10.29 36.83
CA HIS A 555 16.54 8.87 37.11
C HIS A 555 17.05 7.87 36.05
N ALA A 556 18.08 8.23 35.28
CA ALA A 556 18.69 7.33 34.30
C ALA A 556 19.63 6.29 34.96
N HIS A 557 20.09 5.30 34.21
CA HIS A 557 21.18 4.44 34.65
C HIS A 557 22.51 5.19 34.52
N TYR A 558 22.81 5.60 33.29
CA TYR A 558 23.82 6.60 32.98
C TYR A 558 23.10 7.89 32.60
N GLY A 559 23.52 9.04 33.14
CA GLY A 559 22.93 10.30 32.69
C GLY A 559 23.25 10.57 31.22
N LEU A 560 24.55 10.54 30.90
CA LEU A 560 25.07 10.53 29.54
C LEU A 560 26.23 9.55 29.44
N LEU A 561 26.16 8.65 28.47
CA LEU A 561 27.22 7.71 28.12
C LEU A 561 27.76 8.09 26.74
N ALA A 562 29.05 8.36 26.64
CA ALA A 562 29.73 8.66 25.38
C ALA A 562 30.79 7.59 25.12
N GLU A 563 30.63 6.84 24.03
CA GLU A 563 31.49 5.73 23.64
C GLU A 563 32.12 5.99 22.27
N GLU A 564 33.45 5.96 22.21
CA GLU A 564 34.22 6.01 20.96
C GLU A 564 34.04 7.30 20.15
N ILE A 565 33.63 8.40 20.79
CA ILE A 565 33.30 9.67 20.15
C ILE A 565 34.51 10.29 19.43
N ASP A 566 34.32 10.58 18.14
CA ASP A 566 35.26 11.30 17.28
C ASP A 566 34.64 12.56 16.63
N HIS A 567 33.53 13.07 17.19
CA HIS A 567 32.87 14.32 16.82
C HIS A 567 32.59 15.22 18.03
N ALA A 568 32.37 16.51 17.79
CA ALA A 568 32.20 17.49 18.85
C ALA A 568 30.92 17.26 19.68
N THR A 569 31.05 17.29 21.01
CA THR A 569 29.92 17.28 21.94
C THR A 569 29.97 18.51 22.85
N THR A 570 28.84 19.21 22.98
CA THR A 570 28.71 20.40 23.84
C THR A 570 27.56 20.24 24.83
N LEU A 571 27.88 20.35 26.12
CA LEU A 571 26.91 20.41 27.21
C LEU A 571 26.97 21.79 27.87
N GLU A 572 25.90 22.55 27.78
CA GLU A 572 25.76 23.89 28.36
C GLU A 572 24.57 23.93 29.33
N ASP A 573 24.77 24.27 30.60
CA ASP A 573 23.68 24.36 31.59
C ASP A 573 22.91 23.03 31.72
N VAL A 574 23.64 21.92 31.87
CA VAL A 574 23.08 20.56 31.97
C VAL A 574 23.10 20.11 33.42
N THR A 575 21.94 19.65 33.92
CA THR A 575 21.81 19.03 35.23
C THR A 575 21.49 17.55 35.06
N ILE A 576 22.26 16.69 35.72
CA ILE A 576 22.04 15.25 35.77
C ILE A 576 21.83 14.85 37.22
N ARG A 577 20.76 14.12 37.51
CA ARG A 577 20.50 13.68 38.88
C ARG A 577 19.84 12.32 39.00
N HIS A 578 20.01 11.70 40.18
CA HIS A 578 19.46 10.38 40.51
C HIS A 578 19.87 9.29 39.52
N SER A 579 21.10 9.34 38.99
CA SER A 579 21.62 8.26 38.15
C SER A 579 22.01 7.06 39.02
N SER A 580 21.61 5.85 38.64
CA SER A 580 22.01 4.65 39.43
C SER A 580 23.46 4.24 39.24
N ALA A 581 24.08 4.59 38.10
CA ALA A 581 25.51 4.48 37.84
C ALA A 581 26.12 5.89 37.68
N ASP A 582 26.92 6.13 36.64
CA ASP A 582 27.65 7.38 36.46
C ASP A 582 26.73 8.51 35.96
N GLY A 583 26.93 9.73 36.45
CA GLY A 583 26.25 10.91 35.89
C GLY A 583 26.66 11.15 34.43
N ILE A 584 27.97 11.17 34.17
CA ILE A 584 28.55 11.22 32.82
C ILE A 584 29.65 10.18 32.74
N ARG A 585 29.59 9.30 31.74
CA ARG A 585 30.61 8.30 31.47
C ARG A 585 31.21 8.53 30.08
N LEU A 586 32.53 8.68 30.02
CA LEU A 586 33.29 8.91 28.79
C LEU A 586 34.23 7.73 28.56
N GLU A 587 34.05 7.01 27.46
CA GLU A 587 34.89 5.89 27.06
C GLU A 587 35.51 6.13 25.68
N LYS A 588 36.84 6.05 25.60
CA LYS A 588 37.59 6.15 24.34
C LYS A 588 37.25 7.40 23.50
N VAL A 589 37.16 8.56 24.14
CA VAL A 589 36.88 9.84 23.48
C VAL A 589 38.14 10.36 22.80
N GLU A 590 38.07 10.62 21.49
CA GLU A 590 39.18 11.12 20.67
C GLU A 590 39.04 12.61 20.30
N GLU A 591 37.86 13.21 20.51
CA GLU A 591 37.54 14.62 20.24
C GLU A 591 37.22 15.46 21.49
N GLU A 592 37.14 16.79 21.32
CA GLU A 592 36.83 17.72 22.41
C GLU A 592 35.36 17.63 22.86
N ILE A 593 35.16 17.43 24.17
CA ILE A 593 33.86 17.55 24.85
C ILE A 593 33.85 18.84 25.67
N LEU A 594 33.01 19.79 25.27
CA LEU A 594 32.84 21.05 25.99
C LEU A 594 31.79 20.91 27.09
N LEU A 595 32.22 21.12 28.34
CA LEU A 595 31.34 21.14 29.51
C LEU A 595 31.29 22.55 30.10
N ASP A 596 30.13 23.20 30.03
CA ASP A 596 29.89 24.53 30.61
C ASP A 596 28.66 24.48 31.54
N ARG A 597 28.86 24.79 32.83
CA ARG A 597 27.81 24.71 33.88
C ARG A 597 27.09 23.36 33.91
N VAL A 598 27.88 22.29 34.01
CA VAL A 598 27.36 20.92 34.20
C VAL A 598 27.29 20.59 35.68
N HIS A 599 26.12 20.16 36.14
CA HIS A 599 25.85 19.79 37.52
C HIS A 599 25.42 18.32 37.60
N VAL A 600 26.13 17.52 38.40
CA VAL A 600 25.81 16.12 38.67
C VAL A 600 25.51 15.96 40.14
N GLU A 601 24.32 15.47 40.48
CA GLU A 601 23.85 15.33 41.87
C GLU A 601 23.25 13.93 42.08
N GLU A 602 23.46 13.33 43.25
CA GLU A 602 22.83 12.05 43.61
C GLU A 602 23.03 10.93 42.57
N ALA A 603 24.19 10.92 41.90
CA ALA A 603 24.63 9.86 41.00
C ALA A 603 25.45 8.79 41.75
N GLY A 604 25.41 7.54 41.26
CA GLY A 604 26.17 6.42 41.80
C GLY A 604 27.69 6.52 41.59
N GLY A 605 28.12 7.22 40.53
CA GLY A 605 29.53 7.42 40.14
C GLY A 605 29.84 8.81 39.59
#